data_AF-A0A8R7QGQ8-F1
#
_entry.id   AF-A0A8R7QGQ8-F1
#
_cell.length_a   1.000
_cell.length_b   1.000
_cell.length_c   1.000
_cell.angle_alpha   90.00
_cell.angle_beta   90.00
_cell.angle_gamma   90.00
#
_symmetry.space_group_name_H-M   'P 1'
#
loop_
_entity.id
_entity.type
_entity.pdbx_description
1 polymer ?
#
loop_
_entity_poly.entity_id
_entity_poly.type
_entity_poly.pdbx_seq_one_letter_code
_entity_poly.pdbx_strand_id
1 'polypeptide(L)'
;MGAARRGLLLDQWRGIQEDEEAYDDRGDPSAANHRRRRLNQAKEQWFSHCFDFLESLPKEEHIWCGYADIMGPFLEMFHGYFDEQENSLVRTIWSRISQELGICTQCVCEHHQAQESFDTECRSGSIDPLQKVLRHLDEERVTKHLEKINAMIQLKEYDPSCHGAEVVCIMFEVLMYPVLLDDQSLANQFQKFIETIDESYEVSLSTNQQYPGVYALLFFKSGKARAIGLRLSRSMGKLRKAVDLEPLQPLLQKYINFLDAEVLPSTPEFSRPRVQLQRADVWLGFKSLLGFLEAPAFEDGILEKYPIFLNIVLNHVSDDGFDLSCAVSCLKASFEMLGCKLWLRTTLSPSVIRNTLLGQCFHTRDEKSHKEIFDLFIPFLQSLEALQDGEHEKQRRNILYFLLHQVTRSSNFSALMRKNATKIALLIVQRGYTMNPPCPASECAHMWGPSLIFSLNDTSLHSSLRQPAFDLINILIVSDASALISFKLKYESATKGDSSNSVMFVEDEDELPFADDTAEKEYSCWSDFRALNKLTFRGCKDWTCVPLLWYLLWTCQCL
;
A
#
# COMPACT_ATOMS: atom_id res chain seq x y z
N MET A 1 -3.66 4.88 -53.99
CA MET A 1 -2.88 6.14 -54.00
C MET A 1 -2.37 6.47 -52.59
N GLY A 2 -3.18 6.32 -51.53
CA GLY A 2 -2.76 6.56 -50.13
C GLY A 2 -1.55 5.74 -49.66
N ALA A 3 -1.49 4.44 -49.94
CA ALA A 3 -0.37 3.58 -49.49
C ALA A 3 1.01 3.98 -50.06
N ALA A 4 1.06 4.42 -51.33
CA ALA A 4 2.30 4.88 -51.94
C ALA A 4 2.76 6.23 -51.36
N ARG A 5 1.81 7.12 -51.06
CA ARG A 5 2.10 8.43 -50.44
C ARG A 5 2.52 8.29 -48.98
N ARG A 6 1.92 7.35 -48.24
CA ARG A 6 2.36 6.95 -46.89
C ARG A 6 3.80 6.44 -46.90
N GLY A 7 4.14 5.51 -47.79
CA GLY A 7 5.50 4.96 -47.89
C GLY A 7 6.55 6.05 -48.12
N LEU A 8 6.27 6.99 -49.03
CA LEU A 8 7.16 8.13 -49.30
C LEU A 8 7.38 9.02 -48.07
N LEU A 9 6.33 9.30 -47.28
CA LEU A 9 6.45 10.11 -46.07
C LEU A 9 7.26 9.39 -44.98
N LEU A 10 7.09 8.08 -44.83
CA LEU A 10 7.86 7.29 -43.88
C LEU A 10 9.34 7.19 -44.27
N ASP A 11 9.63 7.02 -45.55
CA ASP A 11 11.00 6.98 -46.06
C ASP A 11 11.70 8.35 -45.87
N GLN A 12 10.96 9.45 -46.09
CA GLN A 12 11.45 10.79 -45.81
C GLN A 12 11.74 11.01 -44.32
N TRP A 13 10.84 10.57 -43.43
CA TRP A 13 11.05 10.68 -41.99
C TRP A 13 12.26 9.87 -41.51
N ARG A 14 12.41 8.63 -42.00
CA ARG A 14 13.57 7.79 -41.69
C ARG A 14 14.88 8.47 -42.09
N GLY A 15 14.93 9.11 -43.27
CA GLY A 15 16.09 9.87 -43.72
C GLY A 15 16.41 11.06 -42.80
N ILE A 16 15.39 11.75 -42.28
CA ILE A 16 15.57 12.83 -41.30
C ILE A 16 16.14 12.29 -39.98
N GLN A 17 15.63 11.16 -39.49
CA GLN A 17 16.12 10.53 -38.26
C GLN A 17 17.57 10.05 -38.40
N GLU A 18 17.93 9.42 -39.53
CA GLU A 18 19.32 9.00 -39.80
C GLU A 18 20.28 10.21 -39.86
N ASP A 19 19.83 11.34 -40.43
CA ASP A 19 20.59 12.59 -40.48
C ASP A 19 20.72 13.25 -39.08
N GLU A 20 19.73 13.07 -38.19
CA GLU A 20 19.77 13.51 -36.77
C GLU A 20 20.70 12.65 -35.92
N GLU A 21 20.71 11.32 -36.11
CA GLU A 21 21.57 10.40 -35.36
C GLU A 21 23.05 10.51 -35.76
N ALA A 22 23.35 10.91 -37.00
CA ALA A 22 24.71 11.16 -37.50
C ALA A 22 25.35 12.44 -36.92
N TYR A 23 24.72 13.08 -35.94
CA TYR A 23 25.17 14.29 -35.26
C TYR A 23 26.26 13.98 -34.21
N ASP A 24 27.51 13.85 -34.66
CA ASP A 24 28.68 13.75 -33.78
C ASP A 24 29.25 15.17 -33.54
N ASP A 25 29.19 15.65 -32.29
CA ASP A 25 29.48 17.04 -31.84
C ASP A 25 30.99 17.42 -31.91
N ARG A 26 31.75 16.78 -32.81
CA ARG A 26 33.20 16.92 -32.99
C ARG A 26 33.59 17.71 -34.25
N GLY A 27 32.66 18.43 -34.86
CA GLY A 27 32.85 19.17 -36.12
C GLY A 27 32.89 20.70 -35.98
N ASP A 28 33.24 21.38 -37.08
CA ASP A 28 33.25 22.84 -37.22
C ASP A 28 31.85 23.47 -36.92
N PRO A 29 31.74 24.46 -36.01
CA PRO A 29 30.49 25.14 -35.66
C PRO A 29 29.71 25.73 -36.85
N SER A 30 30.41 26.14 -37.92
CA SER A 30 29.78 26.69 -39.13
C SER A 30 29.06 25.61 -39.95
N ALA A 31 29.70 24.44 -40.09
CA ALA A 31 29.12 23.28 -40.78
C ALA A 31 27.93 22.69 -40.00
N ALA A 32 28.02 22.67 -38.67
CA ALA A 32 26.93 22.25 -37.78
C ALA A 32 25.68 23.12 -37.95
N ASN A 33 25.84 24.45 -37.97
CA ASN A 33 24.73 25.38 -38.18
C ASN A 33 24.08 25.24 -39.56
N HIS A 34 24.87 25.03 -40.63
CA HIS A 34 24.31 24.80 -41.96
C HIS A 34 23.52 23.48 -42.02
N ARG A 35 24.04 22.41 -41.41
CA ARG A 35 23.37 21.10 -41.41
C ARG A 35 22.07 21.17 -40.59
N ARG A 36 22.07 21.84 -39.44
CA ARG A 36 20.86 22.10 -38.63
C ARG A 36 19.79 22.87 -39.40
N ARG A 37 20.15 23.88 -40.18
CA ARG A 37 19.18 24.61 -41.04
C ARG A 37 18.57 23.71 -42.12
N ARG A 38 19.36 22.83 -42.75
CA ARG A 38 18.82 21.89 -43.76
C ARG A 38 17.85 20.90 -43.12
N LEU A 39 18.21 20.40 -41.95
CA LEU A 39 17.38 19.47 -41.20
C LEU A 39 16.04 20.11 -40.83
N ASN A 40 16.05 21.34 -40.29
CA ASN A 40 14.82 22.07 -39.98
C ASN A 40 13.96 22.30 -41.23
N GLN A 41 14.57 22.66 -42.38
CA GLN A 41 13.84 22.81 -43.64
C GLN A 41 13.23 21.49 -44.14
N ALA A 42 13.95 20.37 -43.99
CA ALA A 42 13.44 19.05 -44.34
C ALA A 42 12.25 18.66 -43.44
N LYS A 43 12.35 18.93 -42.12
CA LYS A 43 11.24 18.75 -41.17
C LYS A 43 10.04 19.61 -41.53
N GLU A 44 10.21 20.90 -41.79
CA GLU A 44 9.12 21.81 -42.19
C GLU A 44 8.40 21.33 -43.47
N GLN A 45 9.15 20.90 -44.48
CA GLN A 45 8.58 20.35 -45.72
C GLN A 45 7.83 19.04 -45.45
N TRP A 46 8.40 18.17 -44.64
CA TRP A 46 7.76 16.92 -44.24
C TRP A 46 6.45 17.17 -43.50
N PHE A 47 6.42 18.07 -42.52
CA PHE A 47 5.21 18.43 -41.78
C PHE A 47 4.12 19.00 -42.71
N SER A 48 4.49 19.86 -43.67
CA SER A 48 3.53 20.37 -44.66
C SER A 48 2.94 19.24 -45.51
N HIS A 49 3.77 18.31 -46.00
CA HIS A 49 3.29 17.19 -46.80
C HIS A 49 2.43 16.20 -45.99
N CYS A 50 2.78 15.99 -44.71
CA CYS A 50 1.99 15.19 -43.78
C CYS A 50 0.64 15.84 -43.51
N PHE A 51 0.59 17.15 -43.29
CA PHE A 51 -0.67 17.87 -43.12
C PHE A 51 -1.60 17.68 -44.33
N ASP A 52 -1.10 17.96 -45.55
CA ASP A 52 -1.91 17.81 -46.78
C ASP A 52 -2.41 16.38 -46.95
N PHE A 53 -1.60 15.40 -46.56
CA PHE A 53 -1.98 14.00 -46.61
C PHE A 53 -3.07 13.69 -45.58
N LEU A 54 -2.87 14.01 -44.30
CA LEU A 54 -3.79 13.74 -43.20
C LEU A 54 -5.13 14.48 -43.36
N GLU A 55 -5.11 15.72 -43.85
CA GLU A 55 -6.33 16.50 -44.12
C GLU A 55 -7.14 15.86 -45.27
N SER A 56 -6.47 15.36 -46.30
CA SER A 56 -7.12 14.75 -47.47
C SER A 56 -7.78 13.38 -47.20
N LEU A 57 -7.54 12.76 -46.04
CA LEU A 57 -8.09 11.46 -45.70
C LEU A 57 -9.62 11.52 -45.54
N PRO A 58 -10.38 10.51 -46.02
CA PRO A 58 -11.82 10.41 -45.77
C PRO A 58 -12.15 10.42 -44.28
N LYS A 59 -13.33 10.91 -43.88
CA LYS A 59 -13.72 10.96 -42.45
C LYS A 59 -13.93 9.58 -41.84
N GLU A 60 -14.19 8.58 -42.67
CA GLU A 60 -14.35 7.18 -42.29
C GLU A 60 -13.01 6.50 -42.00
N GLU A 61 -11.90 7.05 -42.50
CA GLU A 61 -10.56 6.59 -42.18
C GLU A 61 -10.01 7.36 -40.97
N HIS A 62 -9.92 6.68 -39.84
CA HIS A 62 -9.33 7.26 -38.63
C HIS A 62 -7.81 7.41 -38.80
N ILE A 63 -7.29 8.59 -38.46
CA ILE A 63 -5.87 8.93 -38.55
C ILE A 63 -5.04 7.99 -37.68
N TRP A 64 -5.42 7.83 -36.41
CA TRP A 64 -4.66 7.00 -35.47
C TRP A 64 -4.73 5.50 -35.81
N CYS A 65 -5.88 4.98 -36.26
CA CYS A 65 -5.97 3.55 -36.61
C CYS A 65 -5.17 3.18 -37.87
N GLY A 66 -5.16 4.08 -38.86
CA GLY A 66 -4.55 3.79 -40.17
C GLY A 66 -3.11 4.27 -40.31
N TYR A 67 -2.75 5.34 -39.61
CA TYR A 67 -1.59 6.18 -39.91
C TYR A 67 -0.89 6.70 -38.63
N ALA A 68 -0.93 5.94 -37.52
CA ALA A 68 -0.22 6.27 -36.28
C ALA A 68 1.28 6.50 -36.47
N ASP A 69 1.90 5.80 -37.42
CA ASP A 69 3.32 5.91 -37.80
C ASP A 69 3.68 7.28 -38.42
N ILE A 70 2.71 7.96 -39.02
CA ILE A 70 2.86 9.35 -39.50
C ILE A 70 2.43 10.33 -38.41
N MET A 71 1.31 10.06 -37.74
CA MET A 71 0.73 10.96 -36.76
C MET A 71 1.61 11.11 -35.51
N GLY A 72 2.29 10.05 -35.07
CA GLY A 72 3.20 10.07 -33.92
C GLY A 72 4.28 11.14 -34.06
N PRO A 73 5.15 11.08 -35.09
CA PRO A 73 6.14 12.14 -35.32
C PRO A 73 5.53 13.51 -35.63
N PHE A 74 4.35 13.55 -36.25
CA PHE A 74 3.63 14.80 -36.50
C PHE A 74 3.22 15.53 -35.21
N LEU A 75 3.18 14.85 -34.06
CA LEU A 75 2.94 15.49 -32.77
C LEU A 75 4.00 16.55 -32.42
N GLU A 76 5.22 16.51 -32.98
CA GLU A 76 6.23 17.57 -32.78
C GLU A 76 5.69 18.98 -33.12
N MET A 77 4.78 19.09 -34.08
CA MET A 77 4.14 20.37 -34.45
C MET A 77 3.31 21.00 -33.33
N PHE A 78 2.93 20.23 -32.31
CA PHE A 78 2.10 20.73 -31.21
C PHE A 78 2.88 21.55 -30.18
N HIS A 79 4.22 21.61 -30.23
CA HIS A 79 5.03 22.41 -29.30
C HIS A 79 4.55 23.88 -29.19
N GLY A 80 4.10 24.47 -30.30
CA GLY A 80 3.63 25.86 -30.38
C GLY A 80 2.11 26.02 -30.32
N TYR A 81 1.33 24.99 -29.97
CA TYR A 81 -0.13 25.00 -30.14
C TYR A 81 -0.84 26.22 -29.52
N PHE A 82 -0.38 26.66 -28.33
CA PHE A 82 -0.97 27.81 -27.63
C PHE A 82 -0.49 29.17 -28.16
N ASP A 83 0.63 29.20 -28.87
CA ASP A 83 1.21 30.41 -29.46
C ASP A 83 0.70 30.66 -30.90
N GLU A 84 0.09 29.64 -31.53
CA GLU A 84 -0.44 29.71 -32.88
C GLU A 84 -1.81 30.41 -32.97
N GLN A 85 -2.07 31.04 -34.12
CA GLN A 85 -3.35 31.67 -34.45
C GLN A 85 -4.52 30.66 -34.45
N GLU A 86 -5.74 31.13 -34.20
CA GLU A 86 -6.95 30.27 -34.10
C GLU A 86 -7.23 29.40 -35.34
N ASN A 87 -6.75 29.81 -36.52
CA ASN A 87 -6.94 29.08 -37.79
C ASN A 87 -5.71 28.27 -38.23
N SER A 88 -4.84 27.87 -37.29
CA SER A 88 -3.64 27.10 -37.65
C SER A 88 -3.96 25.68 -38.12
N LEU A 89 -3.07 25.14 -38.95
CA LEU A 89 -3.13 23.77 -39.47
C LEU A 89 -3.26 22.74 -38.32
N VAL A 90 -2.54 22.98 -37.23
CA VAL A 90 -2.52 22.11 -36.05
C VAL A 90 -3.89 22.05 -35.37
N ARG A 91 -4.63 23.16 -35.28
CA ARG A 91 -5.98 23.20 -34.69
C ARG A 91 -7.02 22.45 -35.53
N THR A 92 -6.91 22.51 -36.86
CA THR A 92 -7.79 21.76 -37.78
C THR A 92 -7.61 20.26 -37.61
N ILE A 93 -6.35 19.78 -37.61
CA ILE A 93 -6.06 18.37 -37.36
C ILE A 93 -6.49 17.98 -35.96
N TRP A 94 -6.17 18.79 -34.95
CA TRP A 94 -6.55 18.51 -33.55
C TRP A 94 -8.06 18.32 -33.39
N SER A 95 -8.87 19.15 -34.04
CA SER A 95 -10.33 19.03 -34.04
C SER A 95 -10.80 17.69 -34.62
N ARG A 96 -10.20 17.26 -35.73
CA ARG A 96 -10.50 15.97 -36.36
C ARG A 96 -10.12 14.80 -35.45
N ILE A 97 -8.88 14.74 -34.98
CA ILE A 97 -8.43 13.64 -34.12
C ILE A 97 -9.19 13.62 -32.80
N SER A 98 -9.59 14.78 -32.28
CA SER A 98 -10.41 14.85 -31.06
C SER A 98 -11.77 14.17 -31.23
N GLN A 99 -12.38 14.25 -32.42
CA GLN A 99 -13.63 13.55 -32.72
C GLN A 99 -13.40 12.03 -32.83
N GLU A 100 -12.34 11.62 -33.52
CA GLU A 100 -12.00 10.19 -33.69
C GLU A 100 -11.68 9.52 -32.34
N LEU A 101 -10.91 10.20 -31.48
CA LEU A 101 -10.61 9.76 -30.10
C LEU A 101 -11.87 9.68 -29.22
N GLY A 102 -12.92 10.43 -29.55
CA GLY A 102 -14.19 10.39 -28.82
C GLY A 102 -15.02 9.14 -29.06
N ILE A 103 -14.78 8.40 -30.15
CA ILE A 103 -15.63 7.27 -30.58
C ILE A 103 -14.86 5.96 -30.81
N CYS A 104 -13.53 5.99 -30.84
CA CYS A 104 -12.71 4.84 -31.18
C CYS A 104 -11.61 4.58 -30.13
N THR A 105 -11.73 3.47 -29.40
CA THR A 105 -10.76 3.07 -28.37
C THR A 105 -9.39 2.73 -28.96
N GLN A 106 -9.31 2.23 -30.19
CA GLN A 106 -8.02 1.99 -30.85
C GLN A 106 -7.29 3.32 -31.11
N CYS A 107 -7.99 4.36 -31.54
CA CYS A 107 -7.38 5.68 -31.69
C CYS A 107 -6.80 6.18 -30.36
N VAL A 108 -7.54 5.97 -29.27
CA VAL A 108 -7.07 6.32 -27.91
C VAL A 108 -5.78 5.57 -27.58
N CYS A 109 -5.74 4.26 -27.78
CA CYS A 109 -4.55 3.45 -27.52
C CYS A 109 -3.31 3.95 -28.29
N GLU A 110 -3.44 4.13 -29.60
CA GLU A 110 -2.33 4.56 -30.47
C GLU A 110 -1.84 5.97 -30.11
N HIS A 111 -2.78 6.89 -29.80
CA HIS A 111 -2.47 8.26 -29.40
C HIS A 111 -1.65 8.31 -28.11
N HIS A 112 -2.12 7.64 -27.04
CA HIS A 112 -1.39 7.62 -25.77
C HIS A 112 -0.08 6.84 -25.87
N GLN A 113 -0.02 5.76 -26.66
CA GLN A 113 1.22 5.03 -26.92
C GLN A 113 2.26 5.91 -27.65
N ALA A 114 1.83 6.72 -28.61
CA ALA A 114 2.72 7.68 -29.28
C ALA A 114 3.21 8.79 -28.33
N GLN A 115 2.39 9.21 -27.35
CA GLN A 115 2.84 10.14 -26.31
C GLN A 115 3.89 9.52 -25.39
N GLU A 116 3.73 8.25 -25.02
CA GLU A 116 4.69 7.53 -24.17
C GLU A 116 6.07 7.41 -24.83
N SER A 117 6.18 7.30 -26.16
CA SER A 117 7.49 7.26 -26.82
C SER A 117 8.32 8.53 -26.61
N PHE A 118 7.68 9.70 -26.51
CA PHE A 118 8.38 10.96 -26.20
C PHE A 118 8.90 11.00 -24.75
N ASP A 119 8.33 10.21 -23.83
CA ASP A 119 8.79 10.09 -22.44
C ASP A 119 10.12 9.32 -22.36
N THR A 120 10.26 8.23 -23.14
CA THR A 120 11.47 7.40 -23.17
C THR A 120 12.69 8.05 -23.83
N GLU A 121 12.48 9.00 -24.74
CA GLU A 121 13.56 9.71 -25.44
C GLU A 121 14.16 10.86 -24.60
N CYS A 122 13.45 11.33 -23.58
CA CYS A 122 13.87 12.42 -22.69
C CYS A 122 14.79 11.93 -21.55
N ARG A 123 16.10 11.78 -21.83
CA ARG A 123 17.11 11.25 -20.88
C ARG A 123 17.42 12.10 -19.61
N SER A 124 16.62 13.08 -19.21
CA SER A 124 17.06 14.05 -18.20
C SER A 124 16.00 14.62 -17.25
N GLY A 125 15.06 13.81 -16.76
CA GLY A 125 14.26 14.14 -15.55
C GLY A 125 13.39 15.40 -15.61
N SER A 126 13.29 16.05 -16.77
CA SER A 126 12.40 17.17 -17.06
C SER A 126 11.33 16.68 -18.03
N ILE A 127 10.05 16.82 -17.64
CA ILE A 127 8.91 16.57 -18.54
C ILE A 127 9.11 17.40 -19.82
N ASP A 128 9.09 16.74 -20.97
CA ASP A 128 9.20 17.37 -22.28
C ASP A 128 8.14 18.49 -22.42
N PRO A 129 8.53 19.73 -22.79
CA PRO A 129 7.58 20.78 -23.13
C PRO A 129 6.43 20.31 -24.04
N LEU A 130 6.67 19.40 -24.99
CA LEU A 130 5.62 18.84 -25.85
C LEU A 130 4.60 18.03 -25.06
N GLN A 131 5.08 17.14 -24.19
CA GLN A 131 4.23 16.28 -23.37
C GLN A 131 3.32 17.10 -22.45
N LYS A 132 3.79 18.23 -21.93
CA LYS A 132 2.94 19.17 -21.17
C LYS A 132 1.81 19.75 -22.02
N VAL A 133 2.11 20.11 -23.27
CA VAL A 133 1.10 20.64 -24.19
C VAL A 133 0.10 19.55 -24.56
N LEU A 134 0.55 18.37 -24.97
CA LEU A 134 -0.32 17.26 -25.34
C LEU A 134 -1.22 16.83 -24.18
N ARG A 135 -0.66 16.71 -22.97
CA ARG A 135 -1.44 16.43 -21.77
C ARG A 135 -2.50 17.50 -21.49
N HIS A 136 -2.16 18.78 -21.65
CA HIS A 136 -3.15 19.86 -21.51
C HIS A 136 -4.30 19.70 -22.52
N LEU A 137 -3.97 19.38 -23.77
CA LEU A 137 -4.95 19.21 -24.83
C LEU A 137 -5.87 18.02 -24.59
N ASP A 138 -5.34 16.91 -24.11
CA ASP A 138 -6.15 15.75 -23.71
C ASP A 138 -7.05 16.07 -22.51
N GLU A 139 -6.50 16.71 -21.47
CA GLU A 139 -7.29 17.16 -20.33
C GLU A 139 -8.44 18.08 -20.76
N GLU A 140 -8.19 19.02 -21.67
CA GLU A 140 -9.21 19.92 -22.20
C GLU A 140 -10.26 19.19 -23.05
N ARG A 141 -9.82 18.35 -23.99
CA ARG A 141 -10.68 17.58 -24.89
C ARG A 141 -11.61 16.67 -24.10
N VAL A 142 -11.06 15.86 -23.19
CA VAL A 142 -11.83 14.91 -22.39
C VAL A 142 -12.79 15.64 -21.45
N THR A 143 -12.37 16.76 -20.85
CA THR A 143 -13.27 17.60 -20.03
C THR A 143 -14.48 18.09 -20.84
N LYS A 144 -14.25 18.68 -22.03
CA LYS A 144 -15.34 19.18 -22.88
C LYS A 144 -16.28 18.05 -23.33
N HIS A 145 -15.72 16.87 -23.61
CA HIS A 145 -16.52 15.71 -24.00
C HIS A 145 -17.39 15.21 -22.84
N LEU A 146 -16.84 15.12 -21.62
CA LEU A 146 -17.60 14.79 -20.41
C LEU A 146 -18.69 15.82 -20.13
N GLU A 147 -18.42 17.12 -20.31
CA GLU A 147 -19.42 18.19 -20.13
C GLU A 147 -20.59 18.03 -21.10
N LYS A 148 -20.31 17.76 -22.39
CA LYS A 148 -21.34 17.50 -23.40
C LYS A 148 -22.21 16.30 -22.99
N ILE A 149 -21.60 15.18 -22.63
CA ILE A 149 -22.34 13.97 -22.24
C ILE A 149 -23.16 14.20 -20.97
N ASN A 150 -22.56 14.80 -19.93
CA ASN A 150 -23.26 15.10 -18.69
C ASN A 150 -24.46 16.04 -18.92
N ALA A 151 -24.32 17.05 -19.79
CA ALA A 151 -25.42 17.93 -20.16
C ALA A 151 -26.54 17.16 -20.87
N MET A 152 -26.22 16.30 -21.84
CA MET A 152 -27.21 15.45 -22.53
C MET A 152 -27.95 14.53 -21.56
N ILE A 153 -27.24 13.91 -20.61
CA ILE A 153 -27.85 13.05 -19.58
C ILE A 153 -28.78 13.87 -18.67
N GLN A 154 -28.36 15.06 -18.23
CA GLN A 154 -29.19 15.95 -17.39
C GLN A 154 -30.47 16.41 -18.10
N LEU A 155 -30.36 16.71 -19.40
CA LEU A 155 -31.51 17.10 -20.24
C LEU A 155 -32.39 15.91 -20.65
N LYS A 156 -32.00 14.67 -20.29
CA LYS A 156 -32.66 13.40 -20.70
C LYS A 156 -32.69 13.21 -22.23
N GLU A 157 -31.72 13.78 -22.92
CA GLU A 157 -31.52 13.63 -24.38
C GLU A 157 -30.59 12.46 -24.71
N TYR A 158 -30.00 11.84 -23.68
CA TYR A 158 -29.12 10.67 -23.84
C TYR A 158 -29.89 9.44 -24.33
N ASP A 159 -29.54 8.99 -25.53
CA ASP A 159 -29.97 7.73 -26.11
C ASP A 159 -28.80 6.72 -26.16
N PRO A 160 -28.85 5.59 -25.42
CA PRO A 160 -27.83 4.55 -25.45
C PRO A 160 -27.55 3.98 -26.84
N SER A 161 -28.55 3.93 -27.73
CA SER A 161 -28.39 3.35 -29.06
C SER A 161 -27.56 4.24 -30.00
N CYS A 162 -27.63 5.56 -29.79
CA CYS A 162 -26.89 6.55 -30.57
C CYS A 162 -25.55 6.93 -29.94
N HIS A 163 -25.46 6.95 -28.60
CA HIS A 163 -24.32 7.51 -27.87
C HIS A 163 -23.47 6.46 -27.15
N GLY A 164 -23.82 5.17 -27.25
CA GLY A 164 -23.13 4.10 -26.51
C GLY A 164 -21.62 4.04 -26.81
N ALA A 165 -21.21 4.29 -28.07
CA ALA A 165 -19.81 4.31 -28.44
C ALA A 165 -19.04 5.45 -27.75
N GLU A 166 -19.61 6.66 -27.69
CA GLU A 166 -19.00 7.83 -27.01
C GLU A 166 -18.82 7.55 -25.52
N VAL A 167 -19.84 7.01 -24.86
CA VAL A 167 -19.83 6.68 -23.42
C VAL A 167 -18.80 5.60 -23.10
N VAL A 168 -18.73 4.54 -23.91
CA VAL A 168 -17.73 3.47 -23.71
C VAL A 168 -16.33 3.99 -23.96
N CYS A 169 -16.12 4.81 -25.01
CA CYS A 169 -14.80 5.32 -25.36
C CYS A 169 -14.25 6.28 -24.30
N ILE A 170 -15.08 7.20 -23.79
CA ILE A 170 -14.64 8.14 -22.76
C ILE A 170 -14.37 7.46 -21.42
N MET A 171 -15.20 6.47 -21.06
CA MET A 171 -15.00 5.66 -19.86
C MET A 171 -13.72 4.82 -19.99
N PHE A 172 -13.50 4.21 -21.16
CA PHE A 172 -12.28 3.48 -21.48
C PHE A 172 -11.05 4.38 -21.34
N GLU A 173 -11.05 5.54 -21.97
CA GLU A 173 -9.89 6.45 -21.97
C GLU A 173 -9.52 6.88 -20.54
N VAL A 174 -10.48 7.36 -19.76
CA VAL A 174 -10.20 7.85 -18.40
C VAL A 174 -9.77 6.72 -17.46
N LEU A 175 -10.34 5.52 -17.61
CA LEU A 175 -10.00 4.38 -16.76
C LEU A 175 -8.74 3.63 -17.20
N MET A 176 -8.32 3.74 -18.47
CA MET A 176 -7.05 3.21 -18.93
C MET A 176 -5.88 4.14 -18.61
N TYR A 177 -6.09 5.46 -18.69
CA TYR A 177 -5.06 6.49 -18.51
C TYR A 177 -5.34 7.36 -17.28
N PRO A 178 -5.11 6.84 -16.06
CA PRO A 178 -5.50 7.50 -14.81
C PRO A 178 -4.82 8.85 -14.57
N VAL A 179 -3.72 9.14 -15.26
CA VAL A 179 -3.03 10.44 -15.18
C VAL A 179 -3.95 11.62 -15.55
N LEU A 180 -4.99 11.37 -16.36
CA LEU A 180 -6.03 12.34 -16.71
C LEU A 180 -6.85 12.79 -15.49
N LEU A 181 -7.02 11.91 -14.49
CA LEU A 181 -7.75 12.20 -13.25
C LEU A 181 -6.99 13.13 -12.30
N ASP A 182 -5.80 13.59 -12.67
CA ASP A 182 -5.07 14.63 -11.96
C ASP A 182 -5.58 16.05 -12.27
N ASP A 183 -6.28 16.26 -13.39
CA ASP A 183 -6.95 17.53 -13.71
C ASP A 183 -8.25 17.68 -12.89
N GLN A 184 -8.40 18.82 -12.22
CA GLN A 184 -9.52 19.07 -11.30
C GLN A 184 -10.86 19.13 -12.01
N SER A 185 -10.91 19.74 -13.20
CA SER A 185 -12.16 19.91 -13.96
C SER A 185 -12.60 18.57 -14.54
N LEU A 186 -11.68 17.83 -15.14
CA LEU A 186 -11.90 16.50 -15.69
C LEU A 186 -12.37 15.54 -14.59
N ALA A 187 -11.65 15.45 -13.46
CA ALA A 187 -12.02 14.56 -12.36
C ALA A 187 -13.42 14.85 -11.82
N ASN A 188 -13.80 16.13 -11.70
CA ASN A 188 -15.14 16.53 -11.26
C ASN A 188 -16.24 16.13 -12.26
N GLN A 189 -16.00 16.31 -13.56
CA GLN A 189 -16.96 15.91 -14.59
C GLN A 189 -17.05 14.40 -14.71
N PHE A 190 -15.93 13.69 -14.59
CA PHE A 190 -15.87 12.24 -14.62
C PHE A 190 -16.59 11.62 -13.43
N GLN A 191 -16.43 12.20 -12.22
CA GLN A 191 -17.17 11.75 -11.04
C GLN A 191 -18.68 11.80 -11.27
N LYS A 192 -19.20 12.93 -11.78
CA LYS A 192 -20.64 13.08 -12.08
C LYS A 192 -21.09 12.08 -13.14
N PHE A 193 -20.28 11.90 -14.19
CA PHE A 193 -20.55 10.98 -15.28
C PHE A 193 -20.64 9.54 -14.78
N ILE A 194 -19.61 9.02 -14.10
CA ILE A 194 -19.56 7.62 -13.70
C ILE A 194 -20.64 7.28 -12.66
N GLU A 195 -20.95 8.21 -11.75
CA GLU A 195 -22.04 8.02 -10.78
C GLU A 195 -23.40 7.93 -11.47
N THR A 196 -23.66 8.80 -12.45
CA THR A 196 -24.96 8.82 -13.14
C THR A 196 -25.13 7.62 -14.07
N ILE A 197 -24.06 7.21 -14.77
CA ILE A 197 -24.05 6.01 -15.61
C ILE A 197 -24.23 4.76 -14.74
N ASP A 198 -23.55 4.68 -13.59
CA ASP A 198 -23.70 3.54 -12.68
C ASP A 198 -25.10 3.42 -12.10
N GLU A 199 -25.70 4.54 -11.71
CA GLU A 199 -27.08 4.57 -11.22
C GLU A 199 -28.09 4.12 -12.29
N SER A 200 -27.78 4.32 -13.57
CA SER A 200 -28.68 4.01 -14.69
C SER A 200 -28.50 2.60 -15.25
N TYR A 201 -27.27 2.09 -15.27
CA TYR A 201 -26.92 0.85 -16.01
C TYR A 201 -26.17 -0.19 -15.19
N GLU A 202 -25.79 0.10 -13.95
CA GLU A 202 -24.95 -0.76 -13.10
C GLU A 202 -23.68 -1.25 -13.81
N VAL A 203 -22.66 -0.39 -13.83
CA VAL A 203 -21.40 -0.65 -14.52
C VAL A 203 -20.71 -1.87 -13.90
N SER A 204 -20.34 -2.80 -14.78
CA SER A 204 -19.58 -4.00 -14.47
C SER A 204 -18.52 -4.23 -15.54
N LEU A 205 -17.41 -4.87 -15.15
CA LEU A 205 -16.33 -5.23 -16.06
C LEU A 205 -16.49 -6.69 -16.50
N SER A 206 -16.15 -6.96 -17.76
CA SER A 206 -16.01 -8.35 -18.21
C SER A 206 -14.76 -8.98 -17.60
N THR A 207 -14.77 -10.31 -17.44
CA THR A 207 -13.68 -11.04 -16.78
C THR A 207 -12.35 -10.86 -17.53
N ASN A 208 -11.26 -10.70 -16.77
CA ASN A 208 -9.87 -10.52 -17.23
C ASN A 208 -9.50 -9.18 -17.89
N GLN A 209 -10.35 -8.15 -17.87
CA GLN A 209 -9.94 -6.80 -18.28
C GLN A 209 -9.31 -6.04 -17.11
N GLN A 210 -8.24 -5.28 -17.38
CA GLN A 210 -7.55 -4.45 -16.39
C GLN A 210 -7.68 -2.98 -16.78
N TYR A 211 -8.24 -2.19 -15.87
CA TYR A 211 -8.44 -0.75 -16.03
C TYR A 211 -7.82 -0.03 -14.83
N PRO A 212 -6.54 0.37 -14.89
CA PRO A 212 -5.81 0.90 -13.74
C PRO A 212 -6.51 2.09 -13.05
N GLY A 213 -7.18 2.95 -13.80
CA GLY A 213 -7.94 4.09 -13.29
C GLY A 213 -9.16 3.73 -12.43
N VAL A 214 -9.60 2.47 -12.42
CA VAL A 214 -10.58 2.00 -11.43
C VAL A 214 -10.04 2.16 -10.00
N TYR A 215 -8.75 1.91 -9.77
CA TYR A 215 -8.14 2.11 -8.46
C TYR A 215 -7.98 3.60 -8.11
N ALA A 216 -7.88 4.49 -9.11
CA ALA A 216 -7.89 5.93 -8.86
C ALA A 216 -9.22 6.42 -8.29
N LEU A 217 -10.35 5.76 -8.61
CA LEU A 217 -11.67 6.07 -8.04
C LEU A 217 -11.72 5.88 -6.52
N LEU A 218 -10.85 5.04 -5.95
CA LEU A 218 -10.76 4.83 -4.50
C LEU A 218 -10.34 6.11 -3.76
N PHE A 219 -9.72 7.06 -4.45
CA PHE A 219 -9.20 8.32 -3.90
C PHE A 219 -10.15 9.51 -4.14
N PHE A 220 -11.32 9.29 -4.76
CA PHE A 220 -12.28 10.37 -5.02
C PHE A 220 -12.95 10.83 -3.72
N LYS A 221 -13.38 12.10 -3.69
CA LYS A 221 -14.09 12.69 -2.53
C LYS A 221 -15.46 12.06 -2.30
N SER A 222 -16.14 11.66 -3.38
CA SER A 222 -17.46 11.05 -3.29
C SER A 222 -17.39 9.60 -2.82
N GLY A 223 -18.19 9.28 -1.79
CA GLY A 223 -18.38 7.91 -1.33
C GLY A 223 -19.01 7.00 -2.39
N LYS A 224 -19.83 7.53 -3.31
CA LYS A 224 -20.43 6.75 -4.40
C LYS A 224 -19.37 6.33 -5.42
N ALA A 225 -18.57 7.28 -5.91
CA ALA A 225 -17.44 6.97 -6.79
C ALA A 225 -16.47 5.94 -6.18
N ARG A 226 -16.15 6.07 -4.89
CA ARG A 226 -15.33 5.07 -4.17
C ARG A 226 -15.99 3.69 -4.11
N ALA A 227 -17.30 3.62 -3.88
CA ALA A 227 -18.04 2.37 -3.86
C ALA A 227 -18.06 1.68 -5.24
N ILE A 228 -18.20 2.46 -6.32
CA ILE A 228 -18.07 1.98 -7.70
C ILE A 228 -16.66 1.43 -7.92
N GLY A 229 -15.63 2.22 -7.59
CA GLY A 229 -14.23 1.79 -7.68
C GLY A 229 -13.96 0.49 -6.93
N LEU A 230 -14.48 0.34 -5.71
CA LEU A 230 -14.35 -0.88 -4.91
C LEU A 230 -15.03 -2.09 -5.57
N ARG A 231 -16.24 -1.90 -6.13
CA ARG A 231 -16.98 -2.97 -6.82
C ARG A 231 -16.25 -3.42 -8.09
N LEU A 232 -15.79 -2.48 -8.91
CA LEU A 232 -15.06 -2.77 -10.15
C LEU A 232 -13.66 -3.37 -9.87
N SER A 233 -12.96 -2.91 -8.83
CA SER A 233 -11.66 -3.48 -8.42
C SER A 233 -11.79 -4.97 -8.04
N ARG A 234 -12.91 -5.37 -7.42
CA ARG A 234 -13.16 -6.78 -7.07
C ARG A 234 -13.29 -7.68 -8.30
N SER A 235 -13.80 -7.19 -9.43
CA SER A 235 -13.84 -7.94 -10.69
C SER A 235 -12.47 -8.09 -11.35
N MET A 236 -11.54 -7.15 -11.12
CA MET A 236 -10.18 -7.19 -11.69
C MET A 236 -9.22 -8.09 -10.90
N GLY A 237 -9.54 -8.42 -9.65
CA GLY A 237 -8.70 -9.24 -8.77
C GLY A 237 -7.62 -8.44 -8.05
N LYS A 238 -6.64 -9.16 -7.48
CA LYS A 238 -5.52 -8.55 -6.76
C LYS A 238 -4.36 -8.21 -7.69
N LEU A 239 -3.68 -7.10 -7.40
CA LEU A 239 -2.45 -6.65 -8.04
C LEU A 239 -1.28 -7.46 -7.49
N ARG A 240 -0.62 -8.22 -8.36
CA ARG A 240 0.36 -9.24 -7.92
C ARG A 240 1.79 -8.73 -7.96
N LYS A 241 2.10 -7.83 -8.89
CA LYS A 241 3.44 -7.34 -9.17
C LYS A 241 3.49 -5.82 -9.19
N ALA A 242 4.68 -5.25 -9.01
CA ALA A 242 4.90 -3.81 -9.12
C ALA A 242 4.52 -3.24 -10.50
N VAL A 243 4.71 -4.03 -11.57
CA VAL A 243 4.32 -3.63 -12.93
C VAL A 243 2.82 -3.33 -13.06
N ASP A 244 1.99 -3.99 -12.26
CA ASP A 244 0.54 -3.78 -12.28
C ASP A 244 0.16 -2.40 -11.68
N LEU A 245 1.06 -1.79 -10.91
CA LEU A 245 0.91 -0.45 -10.32
C LEU A 245 1.50 0.67 -11.17
N GLU A 246 2.32 0.37 -12.19
CA GLU A 246 3.03 1.39 -13.01
C GLU A 246 2.10 2.50 -13.52
N PRO A 247 0.91 2.20 -14.09
CA PRO A 247 0.01 3.25 -14.59
C PRO A 247 -0.49 4.19 -13.49
N LEU A 248 -0.50 3.77 -12.23
CA LEU A 248 -0.95 4.57 -11.08
C LEU A 248 0.19 5.34 -10.41
N GLN A 249 1.45 5.06 -10.74
CA GLN A 249 2.60 5.67 -10.07
C GLN A 249 2.59 7.20 -10.06
N PRO A 250 2.23 7.90 -11.15
CA PRO A 250 2.16 9.37 -11.12
C PRO A 250 1.18 9.91 -10.06
N LEU A 251 0.03 9.24 -9.88
CA LEU A 251 -0.95 9.62 -8.86
C LEU A 251 -0.47 9.23 -7.46
N LEU A 252 0.09 8.03 -7.29
CA LEU A 252 0.62 7.56 -6.00
C LEU A 252 1.74 8.47 -5.49
N GLN A 253 2.68 8.87 -6.35
CA GLN A 253 3.72 9.84 -6.03
C GLN A 253 3.11 11.15 -5.52
N LYS A 254 2.09 11.69 -6.20
CA LYS A 254 1.40 12.92 -5.78
C LYS A 254 0.73 12.75 -4.41
N TYR A 255 0.04 11.62 -4.19
CA TYR A 255 -0.65 11.35 -2.93
C TYR A 255 0.32 11.19 -1.76
N ILE A 256 1.43 10.47 -1.95
CA ILE A 256 2.44 10.26 -0.91
C ILE A 256 3.15 11.58 -0.58
N ASN A 257 3.53 12.37 -1.60
CA ASN A 257 4.15 13.69 -1.38
C ASN A 257 3.20 14.65 -0.65
N PHE A 258 1.89 14.58 -0.95
CA PHE A 258 0.88 15.36 -0.25
C PHE A 258 0.74 14.97 1.23
N LEU A 259 0.81 13.66 1.54
CA LEU A 259 0.76 13.18 2.92
C LEU A 259 2.03 13.52 3.73
N ASP A 260 3.18 13.67 3.07
CA ASP A 260 4.46 14.03 3.70
C ASP A 260 4.56 15.54 4.00
N ALA A 261 4.29 16.38 3.00
CA ALA A 261 4.53 17.82 3.09
C ALA A 261 3.33 18.64 3.61
N GLU A 262 2.12 18.05 3.65
CA GLU A 262 0.81 18.69 3.90
C GLU A 262 0.46 19.92 3.01
N VAL A 263 1.41 20.42 2.21
CA VAL A 263 1.31 21.56 1.32
C VAL A 263 1.76 21.11 -0.07
N LEU A 264 0.83 21.09 -1.03
CA LEU A 264 1.19 20.92 -2.43
C LEU A 264 2.00 22.15 -2.89
N PRO A 265 3.09 21.97 -3.65
CA PRO A 265 3.74 23.10 -4.30
C PRO A 265 2.72 23.85 -5.16
N SER A 266 2.77 25.18 -5.10
CA SER A 266 1.88 26.06 -5.88
C SER A 266 1.98 25.70 -7.36
N THR A 267 0.84 25.35 -7.97
CA THR A 267 0.74 25.12 -9.41
C THR A 267 1.22 26.37 -10.15
N PRO A 268 2.14 26.25 -11.12
CA PRO A 268 2.57 27.38 -11.92
C PRO A 268 1.37 28.01 -12.65
N GLU A 269 1.40 29.34 -12.79
CA GLU A 269 0.28 30.21 -13.21
C GLU A 269 -0.37 29.85 -14.56
N PHE A 270 0.28 29.03 -15.40
CA PHE A 270 -0.17 28.66 -16.74
C PHE A 270 -0.67 27.21 -16.88
N SER A 271 -0.84 26.49 -15.76
CA SER A 271 -1.31 25.09 -15.78
C SER A 271 -2.78 24.96 -15.37
N ARG A 272 -3.51 24.04 -16.01
CA ARG A 272 -4.87 23.71 -15.59
C ARG A 272 -4.87 23.27 -14.11
N PRO A 273 -5.89 23.65 -13.32
CA PRO A 273 -5.92 23.35 -11.89
C PRO A 273 -5.84 21.85 -11.63
N ARG A 274 -4.90 21.44 -10.79
CA ARG A 274 -4.75 20.05 -10.35
C ARG A 274 -5.75 19.70 -9.26
N VAL A 275 -6.13 18.43 -9.15
CA VAL A 275 -7.07 17.97 -8.13
C VAL A 275 -6.59 18.37 -6.73
N GLN A 276 -7.46 19.09 -6.02
CA GLN A 276 -7.28 19.46 -4.62
C GLN A 276 -7.55 18.26 -3.73
N LEU A 277 -6.49 17.75 -3.11
CA LEU A 277 -6.54 16.57 -2.27
C LEU A 277 -7.04 16.93 -0.86
N GLN A 278 -7.80 16.01 -0.26
CA GLN A 278 -8.12 16.04 1.16
C GLN A 278 -7.48 14.83 1.83
N ARG A 279 -6.86 15.04 2.98
CA ARG A 279 -6.11 14.02 3.72
C ARG A 279 -6.94 12.75 3.98
N ALA A 280 -8.17 12.93 4.46
CA ALA A 280 -9.09 11.84 4.75
C ALA A 280 -9.40 10.97 3.52
N ASP A 281 -9.66 11.60 2.36
CA ASP A 281 -9.95 10.87 1.12
C ASP A 281 -8.74 10.08 0.62
N VAL A 282 -7.54 10.67 0.72
CA VAL A 282 -6.29 10.00 0.33
C VAL A 282 -6.03 8.76 1.21
N TRP A 283 -6.21 8.89 2.52
CA TRP A 283 -6.04 7.78 3.45
C TRP A 283 -7.09 6.68 3.27
N LEU A 284 -8.34 7.03 2.98
CA LEU A 284 -9.38 6.06 2.63
C LEU A 284 -9.04 5.32 1.33
N GLY A 285 -8.47 6.04 0.35
CA GLY A 285 -7.97 5.46 -0.89
C GLY A 285 -6.85 4.46 -0.64
N PHE A 286 -5.81 4.82 0.13
CA PHE A 286 -4.73 3.90 0.49
C PHE A 286 -5.22 2.68 1.26
N LYS A 287 -6.07 2.87 2.27
CA LYS A 287 -6.67 1.77 3.04
C LYS A 287 -7.40 0.78 2.11
N SER A 288 -8.11 1.28 1.11
CA SER A 288 -8.84 0.45 0.15
C SER A 288 -7.88 -0.24 -0.83
N LEU A 289 -6.92 0.50 -1.37
CA LEU A 289 -5.93 0.00 -2.34
C LEU A 289 -5.08 -1.13 -1.75
N LEU A 290 -4.61 -1.00 -0.51
CA LEU A 290 -3.82 -2.05 0.17
C LEU A 290 -4.58 -3.39 0.24
N GLY A 291 -5.91 -3.37 0.33
CA GLY A 291 -6.73 -4.58 0.30
C GLY A 291 -6.66 -5.37 -1.02
N PHE A 292 -6.19 -4.73 -2.09
CA PHE A 292 -6.03 -5.33 -3.42
C PHE A 292 -4.58 -5.67 -3.77
N LEU A 293 -3.60 -5.30 -2.93
CA LEU A 293 -2.20 -5.61 -3.20
C LEU A 293 -1.81 -7.00 -2.67
N GLU A 294 -1.00 -7.72 -3.44
CA GLU A 294 -0.21 -8.84 -2.93
C GLU A 294 1.17 -8.36 -2.47
N ALA A 295 1.87 -9.18 -1.70
CA ALA A 295 3.14 -8.83 -1.07
C ALA A 295 4.18 -8.22 -2.05
N PRO A 296 4.43 -8.79 -3.26
CA PRO A 296 5.42 -8.23 -4.18
C PRO A 296 5.01 -6.87 -4.76
N ALA A 297 3.71 -6.66 -5.03
CA ALA A 297 3.21 -5.38 -5.51
C ALA A 297 3.38 -4.27 -4.46
N PHE A 298 3.18 -4.59 -3.19
CA PHE A 298 3.38 -3.63 -2.11
C PHE A 298 4.88 -3.37 -1.82
N GLU A 299 5.69 -4.42 -1.79
CA GLU A 299 7.14 -4.33 -1.55
C GLU A 299 7.82 -3.45 -2.60
N ASP A 300 7.74 -3.85 -3.87
CA ASP A 300 8.51 -3.23 -4.94
C ASP A 300 7.76 -2.02 -5.55
N GLY A 301 6.42 -2.05 -5.53
CA GLY A 301 5.58 -1.01 -6.15
C GLY A 301 5.28 0.19 -5.24
N ILE A 302 5.39 0.05 -3.91
CA ILE A 302 5.19 1.14 -2.95
C ILE A 302 6.43 1.36 -2.09
N LEU A 303 6.90 0.37 -1.33
CA LEU A 303 7.98 0.61 -0.36
C LEU A 303 9.33 0.90 -1.01
N GLU A 304 9.68 0.20 -2.09
CA GLU A 304 10.94 0.44 -2.80
C GLU A 304 10.93 1.79 -3.54
N LYS A 305 9.81 2.14 -4.20
CA LYS A 305 9.66 3.43 -4.88
C LYS A 305 9.52 4.61 -3.91
N TYR A 306 8.90 4.40 -2.75
CA TYR A 306 8.64 5.43 -1.75
C TYR A 306 9.09 4.98 -0.34
N PRO A 307 10.40 4.96 -0.06
CA PRO A 307 10.93 4.49 1.22
C PRO A 307 10.41 5.26 2.45
N ILE A 308 9.94 6.50 2.24
CA ILE A 308 9.36 7.35 3.29
C ILE A 308 7.93 6.95 3.70
N PHE A 309 7.25 6.09 2.94
CA PHE A 309 5.83 5.80 3.12
C PHE A 309 5.50 5.34 4.55
N LEU A 310 6.29 4.43 5.13
CA LEU A 310 6.05 3.95 6.50
C LEU A 310 6.32 5.01 7.57
N ASN A 311 7.26 5.95 7.31
CA ASN A 311 7.48 7.08 8.21
C ASN A 311 6.25 7.99 8.24
N ILE A 312 5.68 8.26 7.06
CA ILE A 312 4.44 9.03 6.93
C ILE A 312 3.32 8.31 7.69
N VAL A 313 3.10 7.02 7.44
CA VAL A 313 2.08 6.25 8.16
C VAL A 313 2.27 6.36 9.68
N LEU A 314 3.49 6.22 10.18
CA LEU A 314 3.76 6.28 11.62
C LEU A 314 3.55 7.69 12.21
N ASN A 315 3.91 8.74 11.48
CA ASN A 315 3.66 10.12 11.89
C ASN A 315 2.15 10.37 12.05
N HIS A 316 1.34 9.95 11.07
CA HIS A 316 -0.12 10.10 11.13
C HIS A 316 -0.80 9.18 12.16
N VAL A 317 -0.12 8.14 12.66
CA VAL A 317 -0.58 7.39 13.85
C VAL A 317 -0.38 8.19 15.14
N SER A 318 0.60 9.10 15.17
CA SER A 318 0.88 9.94 16.35
C SER A 318 -0.06 11.15 16.44
N ASP A 319 -0.83 11.42 15.39
CA ASP A 319 -1.76 12.55 15.34
C ASP A 319 -3.13 12.16 15.90
N ASP A 320 -3.76 13.07 16.67
CA ASP A 320 -5.10 12.89 17.26
C ASP A 320 -6.25 13.02 16.22
N GLY A 321 -5.94 12.84 14.93
CA GLY A 321 -6.85 13.05 13.81
C GLY A 321 -7.75 11.85 13.49
N PHE A 322 -8.75 12.09 12.63
CA PHE A 322 -9.62 11.04 12.06
C PHE A 322 -8.84 9.97 11.27
N ASP A 323 -7.60 10.29 10.87
CA ASP A 323 -6.77 9.47 10.00
C ASP A 323 -6.09 8.29 10.71
N LEU A 324 -6.09 8.27 12.06
CA LEU A 324 -5.49 7.20 12.86
C LEU A 324 -5.96 5.80 12.41
N SER A 325 -7.26 5.62 12.22
CA SER A 325 -7.83 4.31 11.84
C SER A 325 -7.31 3.83 10.49
N CYS A 326 -7.11 4.75 9.55
CA CYS A 326 -6.53 4.44 8.24
C CYS A 326 -5.04 4.12 8.37
N ALA A 327 -4.29 4.93 9.10
CA ALA A 327 -2.86 4.73 9.29
C ALA A 327 -2.55 3.41 10.03
N VAL A 328 -3.28 3.10 11.11
CA VAL A 328 -3.18 1.82 11.82
C VAL A 328 -3.56 0.64 10.90
N SER A 329 -4.59 0.79 10.06
CA SER A 329 -4.94 -0.22 9.06
C SER A 329 -3.81 -0.45 8.05
N CYS A 330 -3.11 0.62 7.64
CA CYS A 330 -1.97 0.53 6.73
C CYS A 330 -0.77 -0.18 7.38
N LEU A 331 -0.46 0.12 8.65
CA LEU A 331 0.57 -0.62 9.40
C LEU A 331 0.21 -2.10 9.53
N LYS A 332 -1.05 -2.40 9.85
CA LYS A 332 -1.53 -3.78 9.97
C LYS A 332 -1.33 -4.55 8.66
N ALA A 333 -1.78 -3.98 7.54
CA ALA A 333 -1.59 -4.58 6.22
C ALA A 333 -0.10 -4.78 5.91
N SER A 334 0.76 -3.82 6.27
CA SER A 334 2.21 -3.92 6.05
C SER A 334 2.83 -5.11 6.79
N PHE A 335 2.46 -5.32 8.07
CA PHE A 335 2.92 -6.48 8.84
C PHE A 335 2.39 -7.80 8.28
N GLU A 336 1.09 -7.85 7.94
CA GLU A 336 0.45 -9.07 7.45
C GLU A 336 0.96 -9.48 6.06
N MET A 337 1.25 -8.53 5.18
CA MET A 337 1.69 -8.81 3.81
C MET A 337 3.17 -9.17 3.72
N LEU A 338 4.04 -8.44 4.43
CA LEU A 338 5.49 -8.60 4.29
C LEU A 338 6.14 -9.40 5.42
N GLY A 339 5.49 -9.49 6.58
CA GLY A 339 6.06 -10.13 7.76
C GLY A 339 7.46 -9.57 8.06
N CYS A 340 8.44 -10.45 8.18
CA CYS A 340 9.82 -10.05 8.49
C CYS A 340 10.52 -9.25 7.38
N LYS A 341 10.09 -9.38 6.12
CA LYS A 341 10.68 -8.62 5.00
C LYS A 341 10.48 -7.12 5.13
N LEU A 342 9.44 -6.70 5.86
CA LEU A 342 9.18 -5.28 6.13
C LEU A 342 10.41 -4.59 6.71
N TRP A 343 11.12 -5.27 7.62
CA TRP A 343 12.30 -4.75 8.32
C TRP A 343 13.52 -4.57 7.41
N LEU A 344 13.52 -5.19 6.23
CA LEU A 344 14.56 -4.98 5.21
C LEU A 344 14.26 -3.75 4.34
N ARG A 345 13.02 -3.26 4.34
CA ARG A 345 12.54 -2.17 3.48
C ARG A 345 12.24 -0.88 4.25
N THR A 346 12.42 -0.87 5.57
CA THR A 346 12.21 0.30 6.41
C THR A 346 13.46 0.66 7.21
N THR A 347 13.65 1.95 7.46
CA THR A 347 14.67 2.46 8.39
C THR A 347 14.15 2.54 9.83
N LEU A 348 12.85 2.26 10.05
CA LEU A 348 12.23 2.30 11.37
C LEU A 348 12.62 1.09 12.20
N SER A 349 13.04 1.32 13.45
CA SER A 349 13.26 0.24 14.40
C SER A 349 11.94 -0.25 15.01
N PRO A 350 11.84 -1.54 15.39
CA PRO A 350 10.66 -2.07 16.08
C PRO A 350 10.31 -1.28 17.36
N SER A 351 11.34 -0.79 18.07
CA SER A 351 11.16 0.01 19.27
C SER A 351 10.51 1.37 19.02
N VAL A 352 10.81 2.01 17.88
CA VAL A 352 10.19 3.30 17.48
C VAL A 352 8.71 3.10 17.22
N ILE A 353 8.34 2.11 16.40
CA ILE A 353 6.94 1.81 16.10
C ILE A 353 6.17 1.49 17.39
N ARG A 354 6.72 0.62 18.25
CA ARG A 354 6.11 0.31 19.55
C ARG A 354 5.89 1.58 20.38
N ASN A 355 6.92 2.40 20.57
CA ASN A 355 6.84 3.60 21.40
C ASN A 355 5.77 4.58 20.90
N THR A 356 5.66 4.76 19.58
CA THR A 356 4.61 5.58 18.97
C THR A 356 3.22 5.02 19.29
N LEU A 357 2.99 3.72 19.07
CA LEU A 357 1.69 3.09 19.34
C LEU A 357 1.29 3.18 20.82
N LEU A 358 2.24 2.92 21.72
CA LEU A 358 1.99 3.00 23.17
C LEU A 358 1.74 4.44 23.61
N GLY A 359 2.53 5.39 23.10
CA GLY A 359 2.35 6.82 23.34
C GLY A 359 0.95 7.26 22.95
N GLN A 360 0.50 6.88 21.74
CA GLN A 360 -0.82 7.26 21.25
C GLN A 360 -1.97 6.73 22.12
N CYS A 361 -1.84 5.51 22.66
CA CYS A 361 -2.82 4.98 23.61
C CYS A 361 -2.98 5.84 24.88
N PHE A 362 -1.97 6.60 25.30
CA PHE A 362 -2.08 7.51 26.43
C PHE A 362 -2.58 8.91 26.06
N HIS A 363 -2.43 9.33 24.80
CA HIS A 363 -2.92 10.62 24.30
C HIS A 363 -4.41 10.58 23.96
N THR A 364 -4.91 9.45 23.42
CA THR A 364 -6.34 9.28 23.13
C THR A 364 -7.12 8.62 24.27
N ARG A 365 -8.40 8.98 24.38
CA ARG A 365 -9.40 8.29 25.23
C ARG A 365 -10.45 7.53 24.41
N ASP A 366 -10.28 7.49 23.09
CA ASP A 366 -11.21 6.80 22.21
C ASP A 366 -11.02 5.28 22.28
N GLU A 367 -12.07 4.57 22.69
CA GLU A 367 -12.05 3.11 22.80
C GLU A 367 -11.81 2.43 21.45
N LYS A 368 -12.31 3.02 20.35
CA LYS A 368 -12.12 2.45 19.02
C LYS A 368 -10.65 2.49 18.63
N SER A 369 -9.99 3.63 18.83
CA SER A 369 -8.56 3.82 18.62
C SER A 369 -7.72 2.83 19.43
N HIS A 370 -8.01 2.67 20.73
CA HIS A 370 -7.32 1.69 21.57
C HIS A 370 -7.48 0.25 21.05
N LYS A 371 -8.70 -0.13 20.64
CA LYS A 371 -8.95 -1.45 20.06
C LYS A 371 -8.11 -1.69 18.81
N GLU A 372 -8.10 -0.73 17.89
CA GLU A 372 -7.36 -0.83 16.62
C GLU A 372 -5.85 -0.98 16.86
N ILE A 373 -5.29 -0.24 17.82
CA ILE A 373 -3.88 -0.38 18.22
C ILE A 373 -3.62 -1.73 18.88
N PHE A 374 -4.50 -2.20 19.77
CA PHE A 374 -4.31 -3.49 20.44
C PHE A 374 -4.34 -4.67 19.46
N ASP A 375 -5.23 -4.61 18.46
CA ASP A 375 -5.33 -5.61 17.40
C ASP A 375 -4.09 -5.61 16.48
N LEU A 376 -3.26 -4.55 16.50
CA LEU A 376 -2.00 -4.45 15.75
C LEU A 376 -0.83 -5.20 16.41
N PHE A 377 -0.85 -5.38 17.74
CA PHE A 377 0.29 -5.96 18.46
C PHE A 377 0.64 -7.39 18.04
N ILE A 378 -0.36 -8.21 17.68
CA ILE A 378 -0.12 -9.58 17.22
C ILE A 378 0.58 -9.58 15.85
N PRO A 379 0.04 -8.94 14.79
CA PRO A 379 0.76 -8.81 13.51
C PRO A 379 2.15 -8.20 13.64
N PHE A 380 2.30 -7.17 14.49
CA PHE A 380 3.60 -6.55 14.77
C PHE A 380 4.60 -7.57 15.34
N LEU A 381 4.23 -8.33 16.37
CA LEU A 381 5.12 -9.36 16.93
C LEU A 381 5.41 -10.49 15.95
N GLN A 382 4.41 -10.93 15.18
CA GLN A 382 4.56 -11.95 14.14
C GLN A 382 5.58 -11.55 13.08
N SER A 383 5.64 -10.26 12.73
CA SER A 383 6.64 -9.74 11.79
C SER A 383 8.09 -9.85 12.31
N LEU A 384 8.29 -9.99 13.63
CA LEU A 384 9.62 -10.08 14.25
C LEU A 384 10.05 -11.54 14.50
N GLU A 385 9.14 -12.51 14.45
CA GLU A 385 9.39 -13.91 14.84
C GLU A 385 10.56 -14.55 14.05
N ALA A 386 10.73 -14.17 12.78
CA ALA A 386 11.76 -14.75 11.92
C ALA A 386 13.13 -14.05 11.99
N LEU A 387 13.27 -12.91 12.66
CA LEU A 387 14.54 -12.17 12.72
C LEU A 387 15.59 -12.86 13.60
N GLN A 388 15.15 -13.59 14.63
CA GLN A 388 16.01 -14.32 15.58
C GLN A 388 17.15 -13.48 16.19
N ASP A 389 16.97 -12.15 16.27
CA ASP A 389 17.93 -11.16 16.78
C ASP A 389 17.65 -10.73 18.23
N GLY A 390 16.65 -11.33 18.87
CA GLY A 390 16.19 -11.01 20.23
C GLY A 390 15.21 -9.83 20.31
N GLU A 391 14.91 -9.13 19.19
CA GLU A 391 13.94 -8.03 19.21
C GLU A 391 12.53 -8.55 19.47
N HIS A 392 12.15 -9.71 18.94
CA HIS A 392 10.85 -10.34 19.22
C HIS A 392 10.58 -10.47 20.73
N GLU A 393 11.49 -11.09 21.49
CA GLU A 393 11.36 -11.32 22.93
C GLU A 393 11.31 -10.00 23.71
N LYS A 394 12.17 -9.04 23.31
CA LYS A 394 12.23 -7.71 23.92
C LYS A 394 10.94 -6.93 23.68
N GLN A 395 10.43 -6.89 22.45
CA GLN A 395 9.18 -6.20 22.13
C GLN A 395 7.98 -6.87 22.80
N ARG A 396 7.93 -8.21 22.80
CA ARG A 396 6.90 -8.99 23.49
C ARG A 396 6.81 -8.65 24.97
N ARG A 397 7.94 -8.63 25.69
CA ARG A 397 7.99 -8.27 27.11
C ARG A 397 7.43 -6.88 27.38
N ASN A 398 7.81 -5.90 26.56
CA ASN A 398 7.35 -4.52 26.72
C ASN A 398 5.85 -4.37 26.45
N ILE A 399 5.33 -5.06 25.42
CA ILE A 399 3.89 -5.05 25.11
C ILE A 399 3.08 -5.75 26.22
N LEU A 400 3.53 -6.90 26.71
CA LEU A 400 2.89 -7.58 27.83
C LEU A 400 2.86 -6.70 29.09
N TYR A 401 3.95 -5.98 29.37
CA TYR A 401 4.00 -5.02 30.48
C TYR A 401 2.98 -3.90 30.31
N PHE A 402 2.93 -3.29 29.13
CA PHE A 402 1.96 -2.25 28.82
C PHE A 402 0.51 -2.76 29.00
N LEU A 403 0.15 -3.88 28.37
CA LEU A 403 -1.22 -4.41 28.38
C LEU A 403 -1.69 -4.84 29.78
N LEU A 404 -0.83 -5.51 30.55
CA LEU A 404 -1.22 -6.12 31.83
C LEU A 404 -1.02 -5.22 33.04
N HIS A 405 -0.07 -4.28 33.00
CA HIS A 405 0.19 -3.37 34.12
C HIS A 405 -0.22 -1.92 33.84
N GLN A 406 0.15 -1.35 32.70
CA GLN A 406 -0.08 0.08 32.47
C GLN A 406 -1.54 0.37 32.09
N VAL A 407 -2.12 -0.42 31.18
CA VAL A 407 -3.52 -0.28 30.76
C VAL A 407 -4.47 -0.55 31.92
N THR A 408 -4.21 -1.59 32.71
CA THR A 408 -5.09 -2.00 33.82
C THR A 408 -5.14 -0.98 34.97
N ARG A 409 -4.11 -0.16 35.12
CA ARG A 409 -3.99 0.86 36.20
C ARG A 409 -4.34 2.28 35.75
N SER A 410 -4.26 2.58 34.46
CA SER A 410 -4.50 3.93 33.94
C SER A 410 -6.00 4.24 33.78
N SER A 411 -6.41 5.44 34.19
CA SER A 411 -7.77 5.95 34.01
C SER A 411 -8.11 6.31 32.55
N ASN A 412 -7.12 6.36 31.66
CA ASN A 412 -7.35 6.65 30.24
C ASN A 412 -8.09 5.51 29.51
N PHE A 413 -8.09 4.30 30.07
CA PHE A 413 -8.71 3.13 29.45
C PHE A 413 -10.00 2.76 30.17
N SER A 414 -11.04 2.50 29.37
CA SER A 414 -12.32 2.02 29.86
C SER A 414 -12.23 0.59 30.42
N ALA A 415 -13.25 0.19 31.19
CA ALA A 415 -13.33 -1.16 31.74
C ALA A 415 -13.31 -2.24 30.64
N LEU A 416 -13.97 -1.98 29.51
CA LEU A 416 -13.96 -2.88 28.37
C LEU A 416 -12.56 -3.00 27.77
N MET A 417 -11.85 -1.88 27.62
CA MET A 417 -10.52 -1.88 27.02
C MET A 417 -9.48 -2.57 27.91
N ARG A 418 -9.58 -2.46 29.24
CA ARG A 418 -8.72 -3.22 30.18
C ARG A 418 -8.93 -4.72 30.06
N LYS A 419 -10.18 -5.17 29.89
CA LYS A 419 -10.51 -6.57 29.63
C LYS A 419 -9.98 -7.01 28.25
N ASN A 420 -10.10 -6.16 27.23
CA ASN A 420 -9.57 -6.43 25.90
C ASN A 420 -8.03 -6.51 25.90
N ALA A 421 -7.33 -5.64 26.65
CA ALA A 421 -5.88 -5.71 26.80
C ALA A 421 -5.42 -7.04 27.40
N THR A 422 -6.14 -7.52 28.42
CA THR A 422 -5.88 -8.84 29.01
C THR A 422 -6.07 -9.95 27.97
N LYS A 423 -7.17 -9.90 27.20
CA LYS A 423 -7.41 -10.84 26.10
C LYS A 423 -6.24 -10.87 25.10
N ILE A 424 -5.78 -9.71 24.61
CA ILE A 424 -4.68 -9.62 23.66
C ILE A 424 -3.36 -10.13 24.26
N ALA A 425 -3.08 -9.80 25.52
CA ALA A 425 -1.89 -10.30 26.21
C ALA A 425 -1.88 -11.84 26.31
N LEU A 426 -3.02 -12.47 26.62
CA LEU A 426 -3.13 -13.93 26.66
C LEU A 426 -2.93 -14.56 25.28
N LEU A 427 -3.44 -13.94 24.21
CA LEU A 427 -3.19 -14.37 22.83
C LEU A 427 -1.70 -14.27 22.44
N ILE A 428 -0.99 -13.23 22.88
CA ILE A 428 0.45 -13.08 22.67
C ILE A 428 1.22 -14.21 23.37
N VAL A 429 0.86 -14.53 24.62
CA VAL A 429 1.49 -15.65 25.35
C VAL A 429 1.19 -16.98 24.68
N GLN A 430 -0.07 -17.19 24.27
CA GLN A 430 -0.50 -18.39 23.54
C GLN A 430 0.29 -18.58 22.25
N ARG A 431 0.52 -17.50 21.47
CA ARG A 431 1.31 -17.56 20.24
C ARG A 431 2.69 -18.14 20.51
N GLY A 432 3.36 -17.71 21.58
CA GLY A 432 4.69 -18.21 21.98
C GLY A 432 4.77 -19.74 22.15
N TYR A 433 3.72 -20.38 22.67
CA TYR A 433 3.64 -21.84 22.77
C TYR A 433 3.37 -22.54 21.43
N THR A 434 2.77 -21.84 20.47
CA THR A 434 2.45 -22.37 19.13
C THR A 434 3.48 -22.06 18.06
N MET A 435 4.52 -21.29 18.39
CA MET A 435 5.64 -20.98 17.49
C MET A 435 6.48 -22.23 17.19
N ASN A 436 7.24 -22.17 16.10
CA ASN A 436 8.19 -23.22 15.72
C ASN A 436 9.58 -22.62 15.44
N PRO A 437 10.58 -22.83 16.31
CA PRO A 437 10.49 -23.53 17.59
C PRO A 437 9.62 -22.77 18.62
N PRO A 438 9.04 -23.46 19.64
CA PRO A 438 8.30 -22.80 20.70
C PRO A 438 9.17 -21.78 21.45
N CYS A 439 8.64 -20.58 21.62
CA CYS A 439 9.26 -19.49 22.39
C CYS A 439 8.21 -18.90 23.35
N PRO A 440 7.84 -19.60 24.43
CA PRO A 440 6.90 -19.07 25.41
C PRO A 440 7.50 -17.90 26.20
N ALA A 441 6.65 -17.00 26.68
CA ALA A 441 7.05 -15.85 27.50
C ALA A 441 7.26 -16.23 28.98
N SER A 442 8.07 -17.26 29.23
CA SER A 442 8.32 -17.81 30.58
C SER A 442 8.93 -16.78 31.53
N GLU A 443 9.77 -15.89 31.01
CA GLU A 443 10.41 -14.80 31.74
C GLU A 443 9.40 -13.80 32.33
N CYS A 444 8.23 -13.69 31.71
CA CYS A 444 7.14 -12.79 32.12
C CYS A 444 5.98 -13.51 32.79
N ALA A 445 6.12 -14.78 33.20
CA ALA A 445 5.03 -15.56 33.78
C ALA A 445 4.42 -14.96 35.04
N HIS A 446 5.22 -14.26 35.83
CA HIS A 446 4.77 -13.49 36.98
C HIS A 446 3.76 -12.37 36.63
N MET A 447 3.79 -11.87 35.39
CA MET A 447 2.90 -10.81 34.91
C MET A 447 1.61 -11.37 34.32
N TRP A 448 1.71 -12.37 33.43
CA TRP A 448 0.54 -12.91 32.72
C TRP A 448 -0.20 -14.02 33.47
N GLY A 449 0.45 -14.70 34.41
CA GLY A 449 -0.14 -15.79 35.20
C GLY A 449 -1.37 -15.36 36.02
N PRO A 450 -1.30 -14.30 36.85
CA PRO A 450 -2.45 -13.80 37.60
C PRO A 450 -3.64 -13.42 36.72
N SER A 451 -3.36 -12.76 35.59
CA SER A 451 -4.41 -12.33 34.64
C SER A 451 -5.10 -13.51 33.97
N LEU A 452 -4.39 -14.61 33.73
CA LEU A 452 -4.96 -15.87 33.24
C LEU A 452 -5.97 -16.43 34.24
N ILE A 453 -5.58 -16.59 35.51
CA ILE A 453 -6.45 -17.12 36.57
C ILE A 453 -7.66 -16.22 36.79
N PHE A 454 -7.47 -14.91 36.86
CA PHE A 454 -8.57 -13.97 36.99
C PHE A 454 -9.59 -14.12 35.85
N SER A 455 -9.11 -14.24 34.61
CA SER A 455 -9.97 -14.44 33.44
C SER A 455 -10.69 -15.80 33.47
N LEU A 456 -10.03 -16.86 33.96
CA LEU A 456 -10.64 -18.17 34.14
C LEU A 456 -11.72 -18.16 35.22
N ASN A 457 -11.58 -17.37 36.29
CA ASN A 457 -12.52 -17.32 37.40
C ASN A 457 -13.68 -16.33 37.19
N ASP A 458 -13.51 -15.32 36.33
CA ASP A 458 -14.55 -14.31 36.09
C ASP A 458 -15.68 -14.85 35.19
N THR A 459 -16.74 -15.36 35.82
CA THR A 459 -17.95 -15.85 35.15
C THR A 459 -18.78 -14.76 34.50
N SER A 460 -18.52 -13.49 34.79
CA SER A 460 -19.23 -12.34 34.21
C SER A 460 -18.64 -11.90 32.85
N LEU A 461 -17.46 -12.41 32.47
CA LEU A 461 -16.86 -12.10 31.18
C LEU A 461 -17.65 -12.73 30.02
N HIS A 462 -17.84 -11.94 28.96
CA HIS A 462 -18.33 -12.45 27.70
C HIS A 462 -17.38 -13.52 27.13
N SER A 463 -17.92 -14.56 26.50
CA SER A 463 -17.18 -15.72 25.99
C SER A 463 -15.98 -15.33 25.12
N SER A 464 -16.14 -14.35 24.24
CA SER A 464 -15.08 -13.86 23.34
C SER A 464 -13.87 -13.20 24.03
N LEU A 465 -14.02 -12.74 25.27
CA LEU A 465 -12.93 -12.19 26.09
C LEU A 465 -12.27 -13.29 26.93
N ARG A 466 -13.05 -14.30 27.33
CA ARG A 466 -12.62 -15.40 28.20
C ARG A 466 -11.97 -16.56 27.44
N GLN A 467 -12.32 -16.76 26.16
CA GLN A 467 -11.84 -17.89 25.36
C GLN A 467 -10.30 -18.02 25.31
N PRO A 468 -9.51 -16.95 25.13
CA PRO A 468 -8.05 -17.09 25.11
C PRO A 468 -7.45 -17.60 26.43
N ALA A 469 -8.13 -17.37 27.56
CA ALA A 469 -7.71 -17.94 28.84
C ALA A 469 -7.89 -19.46 28.86
N PHE A 470 -9.02 -19.96 28.36
CA PHE A 470 -9.27 -21.40 28.24
C PHE A 470 -8.32 -22.07 27.23
N ASP A 471 -8.09 -21.43 26.09
CA ASP A 471 -7.18 -21.97 25.08
C ASP A 471 -5.74 -22.03 25.63
N LEU A 472 -5.29 -20.98 26.30
CA LEU A 472 -3.96 -20.93 26.90
C LEU A 472 -3.78 -21.99 28.00
N ILE A 473 -4.74 -22.13 28.94
CA ILE A 473 -4.59 -23.13 30.02
C ILE A 473 -4.58 -24.56 29.48
N ASN A 474 -5.36 -24.86 28.44
CA ASN A 474 -5.33 -26.16 27.78
C ASN A 474 -3.97 -26.43 27.14
N ILE A 475 -3.40 -25.44 26.43
CA ILE A 475 -2.06 -25.55 25.85
C ILE A 475 -1.00 -25.76 26.93
N LEU A 476 -1.09 -25.05 28.06
CA LEU A 476 -0.19 -25.23 29.20
C LEU A 476 -0.27 -26.65 29.77
N ILE A 477 -1.49 -27.15 30.05
CA ILE A 477 -1.70 -28.51 30.58
C ILE A 477 -1.11 -29.56 29.64
N VAL A 478 -1.40 -29.45 28.33
CA VAL A 478 -0.92 -30.40 27.33
C VAL A 478 0.60 -30.32 27.18
N SER A 479 1.17 -29.11 27.16
CA SER A 479 2.61 -28.89 27.09
C SER A 479 3.33 -29.46 28.30
N ASP A 480 2.87 -29.15 29.51
CA ASP A 480 3.42 -29.65 30.77
C ASP A 480 3.34 -31.18 30.85
N ALA A 481 2.18 -31.77 30.52
CA ALA A 481 2.01 -33.22 30.50
C ALA A 481 2.93 -33.89 29.47
N SER A 482 3.07 -33.32 28.28
CA SER A 482 3.95 -33.84 27.22
C SER A 482 5.43 -33.77 27.63
N ALA A 483 5.84 -32.68 28.27
CA ALA A 483 7.18 -32.52 28.81
C ALA A 483 7.48 -33.55 29.91
N LEU A 484 6.53 -33.79 30.83
CA LEU A 484 6.67 -34.79 31.90
C LEU A 484 6.74 -36.22 31.36
N ILE A 485 5.91 -36.57 30.38
CA ILE A 485 5.96 -37.88 29.72
C ILE A 485 7.32 -38.04 29.03
N SER A 486 7.78 -37.03 28.30
CA SER A 486 9.08 -37.04 27.62
C SER A 486 10.23 -37.18 28.62
N PHE A 487 10.18 -36.49 29.76
CA PHE A 487 11.16 -36.61 30.83
C PHE A 487 11.18 -38.02 31.42
N LYS A 488 10.00 -38.59 31.73
CA LYS A 488 9.87 -39.96 32.21
C LYS A 488 10.47 -40.96 31.21
N LEU A 489 10.16 -40.82 29.92
CA LEU A 489 10.71 -41.69 28.87
C LEU A 489 12.23 -41.56 28.74
N LYS A 490 12.78 -40.34 28.84
CA LYS A 490 14.25 -40.10 28.85
C LYS A 490 14.92 -40.69 30.10
N TYR A 491 14.27 -40.60 31.25
CA TYR A 491 14.78 -41.20 32.49
C TYR A 491 14.73 -42.73 32.44
N GLU A 492 13.63 -43.31 31.93
CA GLU A 492 13.48 -44.75 31.74
C GLU A 492 14.42 -45.32 30.66
N SER A 493 14.81 -44.54 29.65
CA SER A 493 15.83 -44.94 28.67
C SER A 493 17.25 -44.81 29.22
N ALA A 494 17.55 -43.77 30.01
CA ALA A 494 18.84 -43.59 30.68
C ALA A 494 19.09 -44.69 31.75
N THR A 495 18.08 -45.06 32.51
CA THR A 495 18.16 -46.14 33.52
C THR A 495 18.25 -47.54 32.90
N LYS A 496 17.85 -47.73 31.64
CA LYS A 496 18.06 -48.98 30.89
C LYS A 496 19.39 -49.03 30.13
N GLY A 497 20.11 -47.90 30.02
CA GLY A 497 21.31 -47.74 29.19
C GLY A 497 22.64 -47.71 29.95
N ASP A 498 22.70 -47.20 31.19
CA ASP A 498 23.97 -47.12 31.94
C ASP A 498 23.79 -47.52 33.40
N SER A 499 24.09 -48.79 33.66
CA SER A 499 24.48 -49.26 34.98
C SER A 499 26.00 -49.24 35.11
N SER A 500 26.64 -48.07 34.91
CA SER A 500 28.00 -47.82 35.40
C SER A 500 28.37 -46.34 35.35
N ASN A 501 28.43 -45.77 36.56
CA ASN A 501 29.24 -44.64 37.03
C ASN A 501 28.42 -43.47 37.58
N SER A 502 28.30 -43.47 38.91
CA SER A 502 28.02 -42.28 39.69
C SER A 502 29.12 -41.25 39.46
N VAL A 503 28.81 -40.15 38.78
CA VAL A 503 29.69 -38.98 38.73
C VAL A 503 29.03 -37.89 39.56
N MET A 504 29.74 -37.50 40.62
CA MET A 504 29.46 -36.36 41.50
C MET A 504 29.30 -35.09 40.67
N PHE A 505 28.19 -34.36 40.86
CA PHE A 505 28.01 -33.04 40.27
C PHE A 505 28.67 -31.99 41.14
N VAL A 506 29.64 -31.27 40.55
CA VAL A 506 30.33 -30.11 41.12
C VAL A 506 29.37 -28.91 41.07
N GLU A 507 29.27 -28.20 42.18
CA GLU A 507 28.61 -26.89 42.28
C GLU A 507 29.47 -25.85 41.57
N ASP A 508 29.03 -25.33 40.43
CA ASP A 508 29.56 -24.09 39.86
C ASP A 508 28.64 -22.93 40.27
N GLU A 509 29.15 -22.12 41.19
CA GLU A 509 28.70 -20.76 41.43
C GLU A 509 29.07 -19.88 40.25
N ASP A 510 28.08 -19.19 39.66
CA ASP A 510 28.25 -17.91 38.98
C ASP A 510 26.86 -17.26 38.80
N GLU A 511 26.34 -16.63 39.86
CA GLU A 511 25.32 -15.57 39.77
C GLU A 511 25.94 -14.28 40.33
N LEU A 512 26.20 -13.30 39.46
CA LEU A 512 26.59 -11.94 39.86
C LEU A 512 25.42 -11.21 40.57
N PRO A 513 25.71 -10.30 41.52
CA PRO A 513 24.74 -9.85 42.50
C PRO A 513 23.97 -8.62 42.03
N PHE A 514 22.64 -8.70 42.01
CA PHE A 514 21.80 -7.54 42.28
C PHE A 514 21.42 -7.58 43.75
N ALA A 515 22.16 -6.82 44.54
CA ALA A 515 21.80 -6.52 45.92
C ALA A 515 20.52 -5.69 45.94
N ASP A 516 19.55 -6.13 46.73
CA ASP A 516 18.51 -5.26 47.28
C ASP A 516 18.33 -5.63 48.76
N ASP A 517 19.11 -4.94 49.59
CA ASP A 517 18.87 -4.87 51.03
C ASP A 517 17.95 -3.68 51.28
N THR A 518 16.66 -3.92 51.44
CA THR A 518 15.91 -3.41 52.60
C THR A 518 14.61 -4.19 52.74
N ALA A 519 14.52 -4.86 53.88
CA ALA A 519 13.53 -5.85 54.20
C ALA A 519 12.14 -5.26 54.47
N GLU A 520 11.15 -5.72 53.70
CA GLU A 520 9.86 -6.10 54.25
C GLU A 520 9.64 -7.58 53.91
N LYS A 521 9.70 -8.44 54.95
CA LYS A 521 9.39 -9.87 54.83
C LYS A 521 7.89 -10.03 54.62
N GLU A 522 7.42 -9.86 53.39
CA GLU A 522 6.22 -10.55 52.94
C GLU A 522 6.66 -11.90 52.38
N TYR A 523 6.25 -12.99 53.03
CA TYR A 523 6.21 -14.33 52.42
C TYR A 523 5.22 -14.26 51.25
N SER A 524 5.68 -13.75 50.11
CA SER A 524 4.87 -13.67 48.91
C SER A 524 4.99 -15.00 48.17
N CYS A 525 3.87 -15.47 47.62
CA CYS A 525 3.79 -16.65 46.75
C CYS A 525 4.79 -16.66 45.57
N TRP A 526 5.49 -15.54 45.35
CA TRP A 526 6.46 -15.31 44.30
C TRP A 526 7.88 -15.76 44.65
N SER A 527 8.27 -15.81 45.93
CA SER A 527 9.55 -16.43 46.33
C SER A 527 9.56 -17.91 45.99
N ASP A 528 8.43 -18.56 46.22
CA ASP A 528 8.24 -20.00 46.04
C ASP A 528 8.18 -20.37 44.56
N PHE A 529 7.54 -19.53 43.74
CA PHE A 529 7.57 -19.65 42.27
C PHE A 529 8.99 -19.55 41.70
N ARG A 530 9.81 -18.58 42.15
CA ARG A 530 11.21 -18.46 41.71
C ARG A 530 12.03 -19.69 42.12
N ALA A 531 11.82 -20.21 43.33
CA ALA A 531 12.49 -21.41 43.80
C ALA A 531 12.09 -22.65 42.96
N LEU A 532 10.80 -22.82 42.66
CA LEU A 532 10.31 -23.91 41.79
C LEU A 532 10.88 -23.81 40.37
N ASN A 533 10.90 -22.60 39.80
CA ASN A 533 11.44 -22.39 38.46
C ASN A 533 12.95 -22.71 38.39
N LYS A 534 13.73 -22.32 39.41
CA LYS A 534 15.16 -22.68 39.53
C LYS A 534 15.38 -24.18 39.66
N LEU A 535 14.55 -24.90 40.44
CA LEU A 535 14.61 -26.36 40.56
C LEU A 535 14.31 -27.08 39.24
N THR A 536 13.37 -26.54 38.49
CA THR A 536 12.87 -27.09 37.24
C THR A 536 13.90 -26.98 36.10
N PHE A 537 14.51 -25.80 35.95
CA PHE A 537 15.56 -25.54 34.95
C PHE A 537 16.82 -26.39 35.19
N ARG A 538 17.10 -26.75 36.45
CA ARG A 538 18.22 -27.64 36.83
C ARG A 538 17.98 -29.11 36.46
N GLY A 539 16.72 -29.58 36.42
CA GLY A 539 16.37 -30.98 36.17
C GLY A 539 16.24 -31.37 34.70
N CYS A 540 15.90 -30.43 33.82
CA CYS A 540 15.75 -30.70 32.39
C CYS A 540 15.94 -29.41 31.57
N LYS A 541 17.05 -29.31 30.82
CA LYS A 541 17.33 -28.16 29.93
C LYS A 541 16.31 -27.99 28.80
N ASP A 542 15.46 -29.00 28.57
CA ASP A 542 14.43 -29.02 27.52
C ASP A 542 13.05 -28.57 28.01
N TRP A 543 12.88 -28.20 29.29
CA TRP A 543 11.60 -27.67 29.78
C TRP A 543 11.43 -26.22 29.32
N THR A 544 10.56 -26.02 28.33
CA THR A 544 10.21 -24.70 27.80
C THR A 544 8.98 -24.10 28.48
N CYS A 545 8.21 -24.87 29.24
CA CYS A 545 6.98 -24.41 29.90
C CYS A 545 7.20 -24.08 31.39
N VAL A 546 6.50 -23.04 31.86
CA VAL A 546 6.48 -22.66 33.27
C VAL A 546 5.51 -23.56 34.01
N PRO A 547 5.92 -24.26 35.10
CA PRO A 547 5.03 -25.07 35.93
C PRO A 547 4.10 -24.18 36.79
N LEU A 548 3.32 -23.30 36.15
CA LEU A 548 2.37 -22.41 36.80
C LEU A 548 1.22 -23.22 37.43
N LEU A 549 0.87 -24.35 36.79
CA LEU A 549 -0.18 -25.28 37.24
C LEU A 549 0.11 -25.91 38.60
N TRP A 550 1.39 -26.21 38.90
CA TRP A 550 1.75 -26.97 40.11
C TRP A 550 1.63 -26.15 41.38
N TYR A 551 1.90 -24.84 41.31
CA TYR A 551 1.77 -23.95 42.47
C TYR A 551 0.31 -23.54 42.75
N LEU A 552 -0.47 -23.30 41.69
CA LEU A 552 -1.84 -22.78 41.82
C LEU A 552 -2.87 -23.87 42.14
N LEU A 553 -2.68 -25.12 41.66
CA LEU A 553 -3.50 -26.26 42.09
C LEU A 553 -3.29 -26.62 43.57
N TRP A 554 -2.08 -26.41 44.10
CA TRP A 554 -1.81 -26.63 45.53
C TRP A 554 -2.32 -25.49 46.42
N THR A 555 -2.25 -24.24 45.98
CA THR A 555 -2.74 -23.10 46.78
C THR A 555 -4.26 -22.97 46.78
N CYS A 556 -4.97 -23.42 45.73
CA CYS A 556 -6.44 -23.51 45.74
C CYS A 556 -7.01 -24.63 46.63
N GLN A 557 -6.18 -25.51 47.21
CA GLN A 557 -6.62 -26.47 48.25
C GLN A 557 -6.40 -25.97 49.69
N CYS A 558 -5.83 -24.77 49.87
CA CYS A 558 -5.56 -24.18 51.20
C CYS A 558 -6.27 -22.84 51.44
N LEU A 559 -7.43 -22.61 50.81
CA LEU A 559 -8.39 -21.56 51.18
C LEU A 559 -9.76 -22.16 51.53
#